data_AF-A0A9N9J107-F1
#
_entry.id   AF-A0A9N9J107-F1
#
_cell.length_a   1.000
_cell.length_b   1.000
_cell.length_c   1.000
_cell.angle_alpha   90.00
_cell.angle_beta   90.00
_cell.angle_gamma   90.00
#
_symmetry.space_group_name_H-M   'P 1'
#
loop_
_entity.id
_entity.type
_entity.pdbx_description
1 polymer ?
#
loop_
_entity_poly.entity_id
_entity_poly.type
_entity_poly.pdbx_seq_one_letter_code
_entity_poly.pdbx_strand_id
1 'polypeptide(L)'
;MIPQIDPKSNPNIRKIITNTLNHSHEEEIFNNIREMPELQKKNMLNLIETMQNPKGKHKNEIISVYLQNKALECITDSRKNLVVLKAENTNLKSVNRKLLRNNQNLLHKIQSVSSSNQHLRNKVEKRISTI
;
A
#
# COMPACT_ATOMS: atom_id res chain seq x y z
N MET A 1 -19.03 12.58 -7.92
CA MET A 1 -19.89 12.62 -9.11
C MET A 1 -19.27 13.61 -10.08
N ILE A 2 -18.80 13.15 -11.25
CA ILE A 2 -18.36 14.07 -12.31
C ILE A 2 -19.63 14.74 -12.85
N PRO A 3 -19.71 16.08 -12.92
CA PRO A 3 -20.86 16.74 -13.52
C PRO A 3 -20.96 16.34 -15.00
N GLN A 4 -22.06 15.68 -15.38
CA GLN A 4 -22.40 15.44 -16.78
C GLN A 4 -22.65 16.81 -17.44
N ILE A 5 -21.74 17.23 -18.33
CA ILE A 5 -21.85 18.52 -19.02
C ILE A 5 -22.93 18.40 -20.10
N ASP A 6 -24.05 19.10 -19.93
CA ASP A 6 -25.17 19.11 -20.86
C ASP A 6 -24.71 19.48 -22.30
N PRO A 7 -25.01 18.66 -23.33
CA PRO A 7 -24.67 18.91 -24.72
C PRO A 7 -25.00 20.33 -25.21
N LYS A 8 -26.01 21.00 -24.64
CA LYS A 8 -26.47 22.33 -25.06
C LYS A 8 -25.83 23.52 -24.35
N SER A 9 -24.87 23.30 -23.45
CA SER A 9 -24.20 24.39 -22.69
C SER A 9 -23.37 25.31 -23.60
N ASN A 10 -23.52 26.63 -23.39
CA ASN A 10 -22.74 27.70 -24.03
C ASN A 10 -21.22 27.40 -23.98
N PRO A 11 -20.47 27.55 -25.09
CA PRO A 11 -19.02 27.28 -25.15
C PRO A 11 -18.20 28.02 -24.08
N ASN A 12 -18.60 29.24 -23.70
CA ASN A 12 -17.92 30.02 -22.67
C ASN A 12 -18.16 29.44 -21.27
N ILE A 13 -19.37 28.95 -20.99
CA ILE A 13 -19.70 28.30 -19.71
C ILE A 13 -18.95 26.97 -19.59
N ARG A 14 -18.86 26.20 -20.69
CA ARG A 14 -18.04 24.98 -20.74
C ARG A 14 -16.59 25.27 -20.41
N LYS A 15 -15.97 26.28 -21.05
CA LYS A 15 -14.59 26.70 -20.79
C LYS A 15 -14.36 27.06 -19.32
N ILE A 16 -15.26 27.83 -18.72
CA ILE A 16 -15.16 28.23 -17.31
C ILE A 16 -15.22 26.99 -16.42
N ILE A 17 -16.22 26.13 -16.59
CA ILE A 17 -16.39 24.91 -15.79
C ILE A 17 -15.17 24.00 -15.92
N THR A 18 -14.66 23.77 -17.14
CA THR A 18 -13.46 22.95 -17.35
C THR A 18 -12.25 23.56 -16.65
N ASN A 19 -12.04 24.87 -16.75
CA ASN A 19 -10.89 25.52 -16.12
C ASN A 19 -10.97 25.47 -14.59
N THR A 20 -12.17 25.63 -14.02
CA THR A 20 -12.39 25.48 -12.57
C THR A 20 -12.16 24.05 -12.10
N LEU A 21 -12.61 23.05 -12.88
CA LEU A 21 -12.42 21.63 -12.56
C LEU A 21 -10.93 21.25 -12.61
N ASN A 22 -10.22 21.72 -13.65
CA ASN A 22 -8.78 21.48 -13.83
C ASN A 22 -7.97 22.06 -12.67
N HIS A 23 -8.29 23.29 -12.26
CA HIS A 23 -7.61 23.92 -11.13
C HIS A 23 -7.83 23.15 -9.83
N SER A 24 -9.05 22.64 -9.60
CA SER A 24 -9.37 21.79 -8.45
C SER A 24 -8.62 20.45 -8.48
N HIS A 25 -8.46 19.82 -9.65
CA HIS A 25 -7.72 18.55 -9.76
C HIS A 25 -6.23 18.75 -9.52
N GLU A 26 -5.67 19.84 -10.04
CA GLU A 26 -4.26 20.19 -9.82
C GLU A 26 -3.96 20.44 -8.34
N GLU A 27 -4.81 21.20 -7.64
CA GLU A 27 -4.69 21.42 -6.20
C GLU A 27 -4.81 20.10 -5.41
N GLU A 28 -5.76 19.24 -5.78
CA GLU A 28 -5.93 17.93 -5.17
C GLU A 28 -4.68 17.06 -5.34
N ILE A 29 -4.07 17.01 -6.52
CA ILE A 29 -2.83 16.27 -6.78
C ILE A 29 -1.71 16.77 -5.86
N PHE A 30 -1.50 18.08 -5.75
CA PHE A 30 -0.44 18.63 -4.89
C PHE A 30 -0.68 18.36 -3.40
N ASN A 31 -1.93 18.44 -2.93
CA ASN A 31 -2.28 18.09 -1.57
C ASN A 31 -2.01 16.61 -1.30
N ASN A 32 -2.38 15.73 -2.23
CA ASN A 32 -2.12 14.30 -2.10
C ASN A 32 -0.61 13.98 -2.02
N ILE A 33 0.22 14.70 -2.81
CA ILE A 33 1.69 14.55 -2.82
C ILE A 33 2.30 15.03 -1.50
N ARG A 34 1.79 16.12 -0.90
CA ARG A 34 2.29 16.62 0.39
C ARG A 34 2.17 15.59 1.52
N GLU A 35 1.11 14.79 1.49
CA GLU A 35 0.85 13.74 2.48
C GLU A 35 1.62 12.43 2.21
N MET A 36 2.36 12.33 1.10
CA MET A 36 3.14 11.12 0.79
C MET A 36 4.44 11.03 1.59
N PRO A 37 4.95 9.80 1.84
CA PRO A 37 6.29 9.60 2.35
C PRO A 37 7.35 10.23 1.43
N GLU A 38 8.40 10.82 2.00
CA GLU A 38 9.41 11.61 1.26
C GLU A 38 10.02 10.90 0.04
N LEU A 39 10.25 9.59 0.13
CA LEU A 39 10.77 8.80 -1.00
C LEU A 39 9.80 8.78 -2.20
N GLN A 40 8.50 8.66 -1.93
CA GLN A 40 7.45 8.64 -2.95
C GLN A 40 7.16 10.04 -3.46
N LYS A 41 7.22 11.03 -2.55
CA LYS A 41 7.05 12.44 -2.84
C LYS A 41 8.03 12.94 -3.88
N LYS A 42 9.33 12.61 -3.77
CA LYS A 42 10.34 12.96 -4.78
C LYS A 42 9.99 12.43 -6.17
N ASN A 43 9.61 11.15 -6.26
CA ASN A 43 9.25 10.54 -7.54
C ASN A 43 7.99 11.16 -8.14
N MET A 44 7.01 11.50 -7.30
CA MET A 44 5.77 12.12 -7.77
C MET A 44 5.96 13.58 -8.18
N LEU A 45 6.81 14.33 -7.47
CA LEU A 45 7.22 15.67 -7.87
C LEU A 45 7.93 15.66 -9.23
N ASN A 46 8.87 14.75 -9.44
CA ASN A 46 9.53 14.59 -10.74
C ASN A 46 8.52 14.29 -11.86
N LEU A 47 7.53 13.42 -11.61
CA LEU A 47 6.47 13.14 -12.58
C LEU A 47 5.66 14.40 -12.90
N ILE A 48 5.28 15.18 -11.88
CA ILE A 48 4.55 16.45 -12.07
C ILE A 48 5.37 17.44 -12.88
N GLU A 49 6.67 17.61 -12.58
CA GLU A 49 7.56 18.49 -13.33
C GLU A 49 7.62 18.12 -14.82
N THR A 50 7.60 16.83 -15.17
CA THR A 50 7.57 16.40 -16.58
C THR A 50 6.26 16.73 -17.30
N MET A 51 5.17 16.90 -16.56
CA MET A 51 3.85 17.22 -17.10
C MET A 51 3.58 18.73 -17.15
N GLN A 52 4.46 19.56 -16.60
CA GLN A 52 4.32 21.01 -16.53
C GLN A 52 4.93 21.74 -17.71
N ASN A 53 4.37 22.91 -18.03
CA ASN A 53 4.98 23.80 -19.02
C ASN A 53 6.35 24.27 -18.52
N PRO A 54 7.43 24.05 -19.29
CA PRO A 54 8.78 24.35 -18.83
C PRO A 54 9.07 25.86 -18.80
N LYS A 55 8.42 26.64 -19.68
CA LYS A 55 8.64 28.08 -19.87
C LYS A 55 7.36 28.76 -20.37
N GLY A 56 7.34 30.09 -20.35
CA GLY A 56 6.26 30.91 -20.90
C GLY A 56 5.23 31.36 -19.85
N LYS A 57 4.11 31.90 -20.31
CA LYS A 57 3.06 32.49 -19.45
C LYS A 57 2.40 31.48 -18.51
N HIS A 58 2.37 30.21 -18.91
CA HIS A 58 1.76 29.08 -18.19
C HIS A 58 2.81 28.23 -17.47
N LYS A 59 4.01 28.76 -17.19
CA LYS A 59 5.10 28.00 -16.55
C LYS A 59 4.63 27.37 -15.24
N ASN A 60 5.00 26.11 -15.02
CA ASN A 60 4.60 25.27 -13.88
C ASN A 60 3.12 24.84 -13.86
N GLU A 61 2.29 25.23 -14.83
CA GLU A 61 0.94 24.67 -14.98
C GLU A 61 1.04 23.33 -15.72
N ILE A 62 0.27 22.33 -15.29
CA ILE A 62 0.20 21.04 -15.98
C ILE A 62 -0.38 21.25 -17.40
N ILE A 63 0.34 20.75 -18.40
CA ILE A 63 0.13 21.01 -19.83
C ILE A 63 -1.26 20.55 -20.30
N SER A 64 -1.82 19.50 -19.69
CA SER A 64 -3.05 18.87 -20.16
C SER A 64 -3.93 18.35 -19.04
N VAL A 65 -5.24 18.56 -19.19
CA VAL A 65 -6.29 18.00 -18.33
C VAL A 65 -6.24 16.48 -18.27
N TYR A 66 -5.91 15.83 -19.39
CA TYR A 66 -5.78 14.39 -19.42
C TYR A 66 -4.65 13.92 -18.49
N LEU A 67 -3.53 14.66 -18.43
CA LEU A 67 -2.41 14.36 -17.55
C LEU A 67 -2.78 14.58 -16.08
N GLN A 68 -3.56 15.63 -15.78
CA GLN A 68 -4.09 15.85 -14.42
C GLN A 68 -4.97 14.67 -13.97
N ASN A 69 -5.94 14.25 -14.80
CA ASN A 69 -6.81 13.12 -14.47
C ASN A 69 -6.02 11.82 -14.27
N LYS A 70 -5.03 11.55 -15.14
CA LYS A 70 -4.19 10.35 -15.02
C LYS A 70 -3.30 10.36 -13.78
N ALA A 71 -2.76 11.52 -13.42
CA ALA A 71 -2.00 11.69 -12.19
C ALA A 71 -2.89 11.42 -10.96
N LEU A 72 -4.09 11.97 -10.94
CA LEU A 72 -5.04 11.76 -9.84
C LEU A 72 -5.49 10.28 -9.72
N GLU A 73 -5.76 9.61 -10.84
CA GLU A 73 -6.06 8.17 -10.88
C GLU A 73 -4.90 7.35 -10.26
N CYS A 74 -3.66 7.60 -10.73
CA CYS A 74 -2.47 6.90 -10.24
C CYS A 74 -2.29 7.05 -8.72
N ILE A 75 -2.46 8.28 -8.22
CA ILE A 75 -2.36 8.61 -6.80
C ILE A 75 -3.45 7.90 -6.00
N THR A 76 -4.69 7.95 -6.47
CA THR A 76 -5.85 7.37 -5.78
C THR A 76 -5.75 5.84 -5.70
N ASP A 77 -5.35 5.19 -6.80
CA ASP A 77 -5.20 3.73 -6.83
C ASP A 77 -4.04 3.27 -5.97
N SER A 78 -2.92 4.01 -5.96
CA SER A 78 -1.79 3.70 -5.08
C SER A 78 -2.18 3.74 -3.60
N ARG A 79 -3.00 4.71 -3.18
CA ARG A 79 -3.51 4.84 -1.80
C ARG A 79 -4.43 3.69 -1.42
N LYS A 80 -5.37 3.31 -2.30
CA LYS A 80 -6.25 2.15 -2.08
C LYS A 80 -5.44 0.87 -1.90
N ASN A 81 -4.50 0.62 -2.81
CA ASN A 81 -3.63 -0.56 -2.74
C ASN A 81 -2.79 -0.57 -1.47
N LEU A 82 -2.27 0.58 -1.03
CA LEU A 82 -1.50 0.68 0.21
C LEU A 82 -2.33 0.30 1.44
N VAL A 83 -3.60 0.72 1.52
CA VAL A 83 -4.49 0.35 2.64
C VAL A 83 -4.74 -1.15 2.68
N VAL A 84 -5.04 -1.76 1.53
CA VAL A 84 -5.24 -3.20 1.40
C VAL A 84 -3.98 -3.96 1.81
N LEU A 85 -2.82 -3.58 1.28
CA LEU A 85 -1.53 -4.20 1.60
C LEU A 85 -1.16 -4.05 3.09
N LYS A 86 -1.46 -2.91 3.72
CA LYS A 86 -1.25 -2.71 5.16
C LYS A 86 -2.13 -3.63 6.00
N ALA A 87 -3.40 -3.79 5.63
CA ALA A 87 -4.33 -4.67 6.32
C ALA A 87 -3.88 -6.13 6.19
N GLU A 88 -3.52 -6.56 4.98
CA GLU A 88 -3.04 -7.91 4.71
C GLU A 88 -1.72 -8.21 5.45
N ASN A 89 -0.76 -7.28 5.44
CA ASN A 89 0.50 -7.44 6.17
C ASN A 89 0.27 -7.57 7.69
N THR A 90 -0.66 -6.79 8.24
CA THR A 90 -1.05 -6.89 9.66
C THR A 90 -1.64 -8.27 9.98
N ASN A 91 -2.51 -8.78 9.11
CA ASN A 91 -3.09 -10.12 9.25
C ASN A 91 -2.02 -11.21 9.17
N LEU A 92 -1.14 -11.17 8.16
CA LEU A 92 -0.03 -12.12 8.00
C LEU A 92 0.90 -12.12 9.22
N LYS A 93 1.23 -10.95 9.78
CA LYS A 93 2.02 -10.85 11.02
C LYS A 93 1.31 -11.48 12.22
N SER A 94 -0.01 -11.36 12.29
CA SER A 94 -0.81 -12.00 13.35
C SER A 94 -0.78 -13.52 13.23
N VAL A 95 -1.06 -14.04 12.03
CA VAL A 95 -1.02 -15.47 11.73
C VAL A 95 0.37 -16.06 11.97
N ASN A 96 1.42 -15.39 11.49
CA ASN A 96 2.79 -15.86 11.68
C ASN A 96 3.19 -15.93 13.17
N ARG A 97 2.79 -14.93 13.98
CA ARG A 97 3.00 -14.97 15.43
C ARG A 97 2.28 -16.15 16.09
N LYS A 98 1.06 -16.49 15.67
CA LYS A 98 0.33 -17.67 16.17
C LYS A 98 1.04 -18.96 15.78
N LEU A 99 1.49 -19.09 14.54
CA LEU A 99 2.23 -20.25 14.05
C LEU A 99 3.54 -20.46 14.80
N LEU A 100 4.30 -19.38 15.05
CA LEU A 100 5.54 -19.45 15.84
C LEU A 100 5.29 -19.97 17.26
N ARG A 101 4.25 -19.47 17.94
CA ARG A 101 3.88 -19.96 19.28
C ARG A 101 3.47 -21.43 19.25
N ASN A 102 2.68 -21.83 18.27
CA ASN A 102 2.26 -23.23 18.12
C ASN A 102 3.46 -24.15 17.86
N ASN A 103 4.39 -23.75 17.00
CA ASN A 103 5.62 -24.50 16.75
C ASN A 103 6.48 -24.65 18.00
N GLN A 104 6.66 -23.57 18.79
CA GLN A 104 7.38 -23.64 20.06
C GLN A 104 6.72 -24.63 21.04
N ASN A 105 5.40 -24.57 21.17
CA ASN A 105 4.65 -25.50 22.03
C ASN A 105 4.80 -26.96 21.58
N LEU A 106 4.77 -27.21 20.27
CA LEU A 106 4.97 -28.56 19.73
C LEU A 106 6.40 -29.06 19.97
N LEU A 107 7.41 -28.21 19.79
CA LEU A 107 8.81 -28.55 20.08
C LEU A 107 9.00 -28.94 21.55
N HIS A 108 8.39 -28.20 22.49
CA HIS A 108 8.45 -28.55 23.91
C HIS A 108 7.78 -29.91 24.20
N LYS A 109 6.65 -30.21 23.57
CA LYS A 109 5.99 -31.52 23.70
C LYS A 109 6.88 -32.65 23.16
N ILE A 110 7.49 -32.44 21.99
CA ILE A 110 8.43 -33.41 21.40
C ILE A 110 9.61 -33.67 22.35
N GLN A 111 10.21 -32.62 22.91
CA GLN A 111 11.30 -32.75 23.87
C GLN A 111 10.88 -33.55 25.11
N SER A 112 9.72 -33.24 25.69
CA SER A 112 9.19 -33.94 26.86
C SER A 112 8.95 -35.44 26.59
N VAL A 113 8.35 -35.77 25.45
CA VAL A 113 8.12 -37.16 25.04
C VAL A 113 9.45 -37.88 24.78
N SER A 114 10.40 -37.23 24.11
CA SER A 114 11.73 -37.79 23.86
C SER A 114 12.48 -38.09 25.16
N SER A 115 12.45 -37.19 26.14
CA SER A 115 13.05 -37.42 27.46
C SER A 115 12.39 -38.59 28.20
N SER A 116 11.05 -38.69 28.13
CA SER A 116 10.30 -39.79 28.74
C SER A 116 10.65 -41.14 28.09
N ASN A 117 10.74 -41.18 26.76
CA ASN A 117 11.16 -42.36 26.01
C ASN A 117 12.60 -42.77 26.35
N GLN A 118 13.52 -41.81 26.46
CA GLN A 118 14.89 -42.10 26.85
C GLN A 118 14.95 -42.70 28.26
N HIS A 119 14.18 -42.15 29.20
CA HIS A 119 14.11 -42.70 30.56
C HIS A 119 13.59 -44.14 30.57
N LEU A 120 12.53 -44.43 29.81
CA LEU A 120 11.98 -45.77 29.67
C LEU A 120 13.00 -46.74 29.06
N ARG A 121 13.69 -46.34 27.98
CA ARG A 121 14.77 -47.13 27.36
C ARG A 121 15.86 -47.47 28.37
N ASN A 122 16.38 -46.47 29.07
CA ASN A 122 17.41 -46.68 30.09
C ASN A 122 16.93 -47.62 31.23
N LYS A 123 15.66 -47.54 31.62
CA LYS A 123 15.08 -48.42 32.66
C LYS A 123 14.96 -49.86 32.17
N VAL A 124 14.58 -50.07 30.91
CA VAL A 124 14.51 -51.39 30.28
C VAL A 124 15.90 -51.99 30.14
N GLU A 125 16.87 -51.24 29.62
CA GLU A 125 18.27 -51.67 29.49
C GLU A 125 18.84 -52.10 30.84
N LYS A 126 18.66 -51.29 31.90
CA LYS A 126 19.09 -51.65 33.26
C LYS A 126 18.48 -52.96 33.74
N ARG A 127 17.18 -53.20 33.49
CA ARG A 127 16.50 -54.45 33.88
C ARG A 127 17.06 -55.64 33.14
N ILE A 128 17.31 -55.51 31.83
CA ILE A 128 17.91 -56.56 31.01
C ILE A 128 19.32 -56.89 31.52
N SER A 129 20.13 -55.88 31.86
CA SER A 129 21.49 -56.10 32.39
C SER A 129 21.53 -56.76 33.78
N THR A 130 20.42 -56.75 34.52
CA THR A 130 20.30 -57.40 35.84
C THR A 130 19.72 -58.82 35.78
N ILE A 131 19.36 -59.32 34.59
CA ILE A 131 18.93 -60.70 34.33
C ILE A 131 20.15 -61.48 33.83
#